data_AF-A0A839DVX8-F1
#
_entry.id   AF-A0A839DVX8-F1
#
_cell.length_a   1.000
_cell.length_b   1.000
_cell.length_c   1.000
_cell.angle_alpha   90.00
_cell.angle_beta   90.00
_cell.angle_gamma   90.00
#
_symmetry.space_group_name_H-M   'P 1'
#
loop_
_entity.id
_entity.type
_entity.pdbx_description
1 polymer ?
#
loop_
_entity_poly.entity_id
_entity_poly.type
_entity_poly.pdbx_seq_one_letter_code
_entity_poly.pdbx_strand_id
1 'polypeptide(L)' 'MKFGVNIVNHGWVAEPEHFRGWARFPEWAGLHAALVSDHVAVTPDVAEP' A
#
# COMPACT_ATOMS: atom_id res chain seq x y z
N MET A 1 -10.57 -16.45 -13.55
CA MET A 1 -9.67 -15.28 -13.61
C MET A 1 -9.59 -14.71 -12.20
N LYS A 2 -8.41 -14.29 -11.71
CA LYS A 2 -8.29 -13.59 -10.42
C LYS A 2 -7.87 -12.14 -10.67
N PHE A 3 -8.46 -11.22 -9.92
CA PHE A 3 -8.18 -9.79 -9.98
C PHE A 3 -7.79 -9.28 -8.59
N GLY A 4 -6.83 -8.37 -8.51
CA GLY A 4 -6.37 -7.77 -7.27
C GLY A 4 -6.14 -6.27 -7.44
N VAL A 5 -5.95 -5.59 -6.32
CA VAL A 5 -5.64 -4.16 -6.28
C VAL A 5 -4.22 -3.94 -5.73
N ASN A 6 -3.52 -2.95 -6.28
CA ASN A 6 -2.29 -2.41 -5.71
C ASN A 6 -2.64 -1.17 -4.89
N ILE A 7 -2.34 -1.21 -3.58
CA ILE A 7 -2.61 -0.13 -2.63
C ILE A 7 -1.41 0.81 -2.63
N VAL A 8 -1.64 2.08 -2.96
CA VAL A 8 -0.63 3.13 -2.84
C VAL A 8 -0.41 3.44 -1.35
N ASN A 9 0.80 3.18 -0.86
CA ASN A 9 1.17 3.31 0.55
C ASN A 9 2.33 4.27 0.84
N HIS A 10 2.47 5.30 0.01
CA HIS A 10 3.47 6.36 0.17
C HIS A 10 2.87 7.75 -0.04
N GLY A 11 3.56 8.78 0.46
CA GLY A 11 3.15 10.18 0.33
C GLY A 11 1.97 10.54 1.23
N TRP A 12 1.25 11.61 0.87
CA TRP A 12 0.16 12.21 1.65
C TRP A 12 -1.08 11.32 1.86
N VAL A 13 -1.17 10.18 1.17
CA VAL A 13 -2.27 9.21 1.29
C VAL A 13 -1.92 8.04 2.21
N ALA A 14 -0.69 7.96 2.71
CA ALA A 14 -0.20 6.87 3.55
C ALA A 14 -0.61 7.01 5.02
N GLU A 15 -1.88 7.34 5.26
CA GLU A 15 -2.46 7.45 6.59
C GLU A 15 -3.15 6.12 7.00
N PRO A 16 -3.15 5.74 8.29
CA PRO A 16 -3.76 4.50 8.77
C PRO A 16 -5.23 4.32 8.35
N GLU A 17 -6.02 5.41 8.36
CA GLU A 17 -7.43 5.40 7.96
C GLU A 17 -7.61 5.03 6.49
N HIS A 18 -6.73 5.52 5.61
CA HIS A 18 -6.75 5.19 4.18
C HIS A 18 -6.42 3.71 3.96
N PHE A 19 -5.42 3.16 4.67
CA PHE A 19 -5.10 1.74 4.57
C PHE A 19 -6.25 0.86 5.03
N ARG A 20 -6.93 1.23 6.12
CA ARG A 20 -8.11 0.48 6.57
C ARG A 20 -9.23 0.47 5.53
N GLY A 21 -9.45 1.58 4.83
CA GLY A 21 -10.42 1.64 3.72
C GLY A 21 -10.01 0.73 2.56
N TRP A 22 -8.76 0.87 2.10
CA TRP A 22 -8.23 0.07 1.00
C TRP A 22 -8.11 -1.42 1.31
N ALA A 23 -7.88 -1.82 2.56
CA ALA A 23 -7.84 -3.23 2.96
C ALA A 23 -9.23 -3.88 2.88
N ARG A 24 -10.30 -3.13 3.19
CA ARG A 24 -11.69 -3.61 3.13
C ARG A 24 -12.28 -3.61 1.73
N PHE A 25 -11.80 -2.72 0.86
CA PHE A 25 -12.31 -2.58 -0.50
C PHE A 25 -12.26 -3.89 -1.32
N PRO A 26 -11.14 -4.65 -1.36
CA PRO A 26 -11.06 -5.92 -2.08
C PRO A 26 -12.09 -6.94 -1.63
N GLU A 27 -12.35 -7.03 -0.33
CA GLU A 27 -13.35 -7.94 0.24
C GLU A 27 -14.75 -7.57 -0.23
N TRP A 28 -15.10 -6.29 -0.16
CA TRP A 28 -16.41 -5.78 -0.61
C TRP A 28 -16.59 -5.86 -2.14
N ALA A 29 -15.53 -5.60 -2.90
CA ALA A 29 -15.56 -5.56 -4.36
C ALA A 29 -15.41 -6.94 -5.03
N GLY A 30 -15.24 -8.03 -4.25
CA GLY A 30 -15.03 -9.37 -4.79
C GLY A 30 -13.67 -9.56 -5.47
N LEU A 31 -12.66 -8.76 -5.09
CA LEU A 31 -11.29 -8.96 -5.53
C LEU A 31 -10.62 -10.07 -4.71
N HIS A 32 -9.59 -10.65 -5.30
CA HIS A 32 -8.95 -11.86 -4.81
C HIS A 32 -7.66 -11.57 -4.02
N ALA A 33 -7.13 -10.35 -4.13
CA ALA A 33 -5.88 -9.96 -3.50
C ALA A 33 -5.80 -8.43 -3.29
N ALA A 34 -5.13 -8.06 -2.20
CA ALA A 34 -4.63 -6.73 -1.92
C ALA A 34 -3.10 -6.81 -1.90
N LEU A 35 -2.43 -5.97 -2.70
CA LEU A 35 -0.98 -5.91 -2.82
C LEU A 35 -0.50 -4.55 -2.31
N VAL A 36 0.63 -4.54 -1.60
CA VAL A 36 1.25 -3.32 -1.08
C VAL A 36 2.75 -3.43 -1.22
N SER A 37 3.41 -2.31 -1.52
CA SER A 37 4.87 -2.25 -1.60
C SER A 37 5.48 -2.11 -0.21
N ASP A 38 6.60 -2.78 0.04
CA ASP A 38 7.41 -2.53 1.24
C ASP A 38 8.33 -1.33 1.00
N HIS A 39 7.91 -0.15 1.45
CA HIS A 39 8.69 1.09 1.32
C HIS A 39 9.49 1.32 2.59
N VAL A 40 10.80 1.46 2.44
CA VAL A 40 11.72 1.87 3.51
C VAL A 40 12.24 3.27 3.21
N ALA A 41 12.25 4.14 4.21
CA ALA A 41 12.84 5.47 4.08
C ALA A 41 14.36 5.36 4.01
N VAL A 42 14.98 6.06 3.06
CA VAL A 42 16.44 6.16 2.99
C VAL A 42 16.94 6.90 4.21
N THR A 43 17.87 6.29 4.95
CA THR A 43 18.52 6.90 6.11
C THR A 43 19.70 7.78 5.66
N PRO A 44 20.10 8.79 6.46
CA PRO A 44 21.19 9.69 6.05
C PRO A 44 22.50 8.99 5.69
N ASP A 45 22.85 7.92 6.42
CA ASP A 45 24.05 7.11 6.20
C ASP A 45 24.03 6.31 4.88
N VAL A 46 22.84 6.07 4.31
CA VAL A 46 22.67 5.42 2.99
C VAL A 46 22.60 6.46 1.86
N ALA A 47 22.24 7.71 2.16
CA ALA A 47 22.06 8.76 1.16
C ALA A 47 23.37 9.42 0.70
N GLU A 48 24.45 9.32 1.49
CA GLU A 48 25.75 9.88 1.15
C GLU A 48 26.58 8.91 0.29
N PRO A 49 27.24 9.39 -0.80
CA PRO A 49 28.00 8.54 -1.73
C PRO A 49 29.38 8.09 -1.22
#